data_AF-A0A4R0SP97-F1
#
_entry.id   AF-A0A4R0SP97-F1
#
_cell.length_a   1.000
_cell.length_b   1.000
_cell.length_c   1.000
_cell.angle_alpha   90.00
_cell.angle_beta   90.00
_cell.angle_gamma   90.00
#
_symmetry.space_group_name_H-M   'P 1'
#
loop_
_entity.id
_entity.type
_entity.pdbx_description
1 polymer ?
#
loop_
_entity_poly.entity_id
_entity_poly.type
_entity_poly.pdbx_seq_one_letter_code
_entity_poly.pdbx_strand_id
1 'polypeptide(L)'
;MSTEITDYDTSEYLENEQDIIAYLNAIAEYDDPALMQAALGNVAKARGMTQIAKDAGVGRESLYKSLSKDGNPSFQTIAKVIHALGGRLTIQAA
;
A
#
# COMPACT_ATOMS: atom_id res chain seq x y z
N MET A 1 25.46 12.17 -25.02
CA MET A 1 24.20 11.58 -24.49
C MET A 1 24.33 11.64 -22.99
N SER A 2 23.69 12.62 -22.35
CA SER A 2 23.59 12.72 -20.90
C SER A 2 22.42 11.86 -20.44
N THR A 3 22.67 10.90 -19.56
CA THR A 3 21.62 10.07 -18.95
C THR A 3 21.02 10.83 -17.79
N GLU A 4 19.72 11.10 -17.84
CA GLU A 4 18.99 11.65 -16.69
C GLU A 4 18.57 10.49 -15.77
N ILE A 5 18.88 10.62 -14.48
CA ILE A 5 18.54 9.64 -13.44
C ILE A 5 17.49 10.30 -12.56
N THR A 6 16.35 9.63 -12.39
CA THR A 6 15.28 10.03 -11.48
C THR A 6 15.21 9.07 -10.30
N ASP A 7 14.66 9.54 -9.18
CA ASP A 7 14.36 8.67 -8.05
C ASP A 7 13.31 7.63 -8.45
N TYR A 8 13.48 6.40 -7.98
CA TYR A 8 12.51 5.33 -8.24
C TYR A 8 11.28 5.49 -7.34
N ASP A 9 10.11 5.64 -7.95
CA ASP A 9 8.82 5.66 -7.27
C ASP A 9 7.96 4.47 -7.71
N THR A 10 7.75 3.51 -6.80
CA THR A 10 6.95 2.31 -7.09
C THR A 10 5.51 2.64 -7.47
N SER A 11 4.95 3.74 -6.94
CA SER A 11 3.55 4.09 -7.19
C SER A 11 3.26 4.44 -8.66
N GLU A 12 4.29 4.80 -9.44
CA GLU A 12 4.17 5.08 -10.87
C GLU A 12 3.96 3.83 -11.72
N TYR A 13 4.26 2.64 -11.18
CA TYR A 13 4.19 1.35 -11.89
C TYR A 13 3.01 0.47 -11.45
N LEU A 14 2.14 0.97 -10.56
CA LEU A 14 0.99 0.26 -10.02
C LEU A 14 -0.29 0.70 -10.73
N GLU A 15 -0.39 0.40 -12.03
CA GLU A 15 -1.41 0.97 -12.92
C GLU A 15 -2.78 0.30 -12.77
N ASN A 16 -2.79 -1.01 -12.52
CA ASN A 16 -4.01 -1.80 -12.45
C ASN A 16 -4.11 -2.66 -11.17
N GLU A 17 -5.24 -3.36 -11.01
CA GLU A 17 -5.50 -4.19 -9.83
C GLU A 17 -4.57 -5.40 -9.72
N GLN A 18 -4.21 -6.01 -10.86
CA GLN A 18 -3.32 -7.15 -10.88
C GLN A 18 -1.91 -6.75 -10.42
N ASP A 19 -1.40 -5.60 -10.87
CA ASP A 19 -0.09 -5.09 -10.45
C ASP A 19 -0.04 -4.86 -8.93
N ILE A 20 -1.09 -4.26 -8.38
CA ILE A 20 -1.21 -3.97 -6.95
C ILE A 20 -1.24 -5.25 -6.12
N ILE A 21 -2.06 -6.23 -6.52
CA ILE A 21 -2.17 -7.50 -5.78
C ILE A 21 -0.87 -8.29 -5.90
N ALA A 22 -0.25 -8.35 -7.09
CA ALA A 22 1.04 -9.01 -7.27
C ALA A 22 2.13 -8.36 -6.41
N TYR A 23 2.18 -7.02 -6.39
CA TYR A 23 3.11 -6.27 -5.55
C TYR A 23 2.90 -6.53 -4.06
N LEU A 24 1.67 -6.44 -3.56
CA LEU A 24 1.36 -6.69 -2.15
C LEU A 24 1.65 -8.14 -1.73
N ASN A 25 1.36 -9.11 -2.59
CA ASN A 25 1.69 -10.53 -2.33
C ASN A 25 3.20 -10.74 -2.28
N ALA A 26 3.95 -10.17 -3.23
CA ALA A 26 5.41 -10.26 -3.23
C ALA A 26 6.02 -9.64 -1.96
N ILE A 27 5.45 -8.53 -1.47
CA ILE A 27 5.89 -7.92 -0.21
C ILE A 27 5.52 -8.78 1.01
N ALA A 28 4.35 -9.42 1.00
CA ALA A 28 3.91 -10.28 2.09
C ALA A 28 4.84 -11.50 2.30
N GLU A 29 5.50 -12.00 1.25
CA GLU A 29 6.47 -13.10 1.35
C GLU A 29 7.72 -12.77 2.19
N TYR A 30 8.01 -11.49 2.44
CA TYR A 30 9.16 -11.08 3.25
C TYR A 30 8.89 -11.13 4.77
N ASP A 31 7.63 -11.35 5.18
CA ASP A 31 7.21 -11.35 6.59
C ASP A 31 7.68 -10.10 7.40
N ASP A 32 7.82 -8.96 6.72
CA ASP A 32 8.26 -7.69 7.30
C ASP A 32 7.07 -6.69 7.38
N PRO A 33 6.57 -6.39 8.59
CA PRO A 33 5.48 -5.44 8.77
C PRO A 33 5.78 -4.03 8.26
N ALA A 34 7.03 -3.56 8.35
CA ALA A 34 7.42 -2.23 7.89
C ALA A 34 7.41 -2.16 6.36
N LEU A 35 7.83 -3.23 5.68
CA LEU A 35 7.71 -3.33 4.22
C LEU A 35 6.24 -3.37 3.79
N MET A 36 5.41 -4.16 4.47
CA MET A 36 3.97 -4.23 4.17
C MET A 36 3.29 -2.87 4.34
N GLN A 37 3.64 -2.13 5.38
CA GLN A 37 3.15 -0.77 5.62
C GLN A 37 3.56 0.19 4.50
N ALA A 38 4.83 0.20 4.11
CA ALA A 38 5.32 1.03 3.02
C ALA A 38 4.63 0.68 1.69
N ALA A 39 4.42 -0.61 1.43
CA ALA A 39 3.75 -1.09 0.24
C ALA A 39 2.29 -0.62 0.15
N LEU A 40 1.53 -0.70 1.25
CA LEU A 40 0.18 -0.14 1.33
C LEU A 40 0.18 1.37 1.09
N GLY A 41 1.20 2.10 1.55
CA GLY A 41 1.41 3.51 1.25
C GLY A 41 1.59 3.78 -0.24
N ASN A 42 2.47 3.02 -0.91
CA ASN A 42 2.72 3.12 -2.35
C ASN A 42 1.44 2.87 -3.16
N VAL A 43 0.69 1.83 -2.80
CA VAL A 43 -0.58 1.49 -3.44
C VAL A 43 -1.63 2.57 -3.23
N ALA A 44 -1.76 3.09 -2.00
CA ALA A 44 -2.70 4.16 -1.69
C ALA A 44 -2.36 5.45 -2.46
N LYS A 45 -1.07 5.72 -2.69
CA LYS A 45 -0.61 6.82 -3.54
C LYS A 45 -1.02 6.59 -5.00
N ALA A 46 -0.77 5.40 -5.55
CA ALA A 46 -1.10 5.06 -6.94
C ALA A 46 -2.61 5.13 -7.25
N ARG A 47 -3.46 4.67 -6.32
CA ARG A 47 -4.94 4.68 -6.47
C ARG A 47 -5.60 6.01 -6.12
N GLY A 48 -4.87 6.92 -5.49
CA GLY A 48 -5.39 8.18 -4.97
C GLY A 48 -5.81 8.07 -3.50
N MET A 49 -4.99 8.67 -2.64
CA MET A 49 -5.12 8.63 -1.18
C MET A 49 -6.50 9.06 -0.66
N THR A 50 -7.12 10.05 -1.31
CA THR A 50 -8.44 10.57 -0.92
C THR A 50 -9.53 9.51 -1.07
N GLN A 51 -9.50 8.76 -2.17
CA GLN A 51 -10.49 7.73 -2.45
C GLN A 51 -10.34 6.56 -1.47
N ILE A 52 -9.10 6.10 -1.26
CA ILE A 52 -8.81 5.02 -0.30
C ILE A 52 -9.19 5.40 1.12
N ALA A 53 -8.88 6.63 1.56
CA ALA A 53 -9.27 7.09 2.90
C ALA A 53 -10.80 7.06 3.09
N LYS A 54 -11.55 7.51 2.08
CA LYS A 54 -13.01 7.48 2.07
C LYS A 54 -13.53 6.04 2.13
N ASP A 55 -13.02 5.15 1.28
CA ASP A 55 -13.49 3.76 1.20
C ASP A 55 -13.11 2.94 2.44
N ALA A 56 -11.96 3.22 3.04
CA ALA A 56 -11.55 2.65 4.32
C ALA A 56 -12.24 3.28 5.54
N GLY A 57 -12.99 4.38 5.36
CA GLY A 57 -13.67 5.09 6.45
C GLY A 57 -12.69 5.66 7.48
N VAL A 58 -11.57 6.22 7.02
CA VAL A 58 -10.54 6.85 7.85
C VAL A 58 -10.24 8.26 7.33
N GLY A 59 -9.72 9.14 8.20
CA GLY A 59 -9.28 10.47 7.76
C GLY A 59 -8.05 10.38 6.86
N ARG A 60 -8.00 11.17 5.78
CA ARG A 60 -6.89 11.21 4.80
C ARG A 60 -5.52 11.47 5.46
N GLU A 61 -5.45 12.43 6.37
CA GLU A 61 -4.21 12.75 7.11
C GLU A 61 -3.80 11.61 8.05
N SER A 62 -4.78 10.99 8.72
CA SER A 62 -4.55 9.83 9.58
C SER A 62 -4.01 8.65 8.77
N LEU A 63 -4.58 8.40 7.59
CA LEU A 63 -4.11 7.35 6.69
C LEU A 63 -2.68 7.64 6.21
N TYR A 64 -2.38 8.88 5.80
CA TYR A 64 -1.04 9.28 5.38
C TYR A 64 0.00 9.07 6.49
N LYS A 65 -0.32 9.50 7.72
CA LYS A 65 0.55 9.30 8.88
C LYS A 65 0.73 7.81 9.20
N SER A 66 -0.36 7.06 9.17
CA SER A 66 -0.37 5.64 9.53
C SER A 66 0.41 4.78 8.54
N LEU A 67 0.39 5.10 7.24
CA LEU A 67 1.11 4.36 6.20
C LEU A 67 2.50 4.94 5.87
N SER A 68 2.93 6.00 6.58
CA SER A 68 4.28 6.56 6.42
C SER A 68 5.35 5.61 6.95
N LYS A 69 6.64 5.84 6.64
CA LYS A 69 7.75 4.99 7.13
C LYS A 69 7.78 4.82 8.66
N ASP A 70 7.45 5.88 9.40
CA ASP A 70 7.43 5.90 10.86
C ASP A 70 6.00 5.74 11.44
N GLY A 71 5.04 5.38 10.59
CA GLY A 71 3.67 5.11 10.99
C GLY A 71 3.54 3.85 11.83
N ASN A 72 2.36 3.66 12.39
CA ASN A 72 1.98 2.43 13.09
C ASN A 72 0.48 2.18 12.86
N PRO A 73 0.09 1.69 11.67
CA PRO A 73 -1.30 1.45 11.34
C PRO A 73 -1.81 0.30 12.21
N SER A 74 -2.98 0.47 12.82
CA SER A 74 -3.64 -0.66 13.47
C SER A 74 -3.96 -1.74 12.43
N PHE A 75 -4.04 -2.99 12.86
CA PHE A 75 -4.49 -4.08 11.99
C PHE A 75 -5.86 -3.79 11.36
N GLN A 76 -6.76 -3.12 12.08
CA GLN A 76 -8.05 -2.70 11.57
C GLN A 76 -7.90 -1.74 10.38
N THR A 77 -6.97 -0.78 10.44
CA THR A 77 -6.68 0.12 9.32
C THR A 77 -6.11 -0.65 8.13
N ILE A 78 -5.17 -1.57 8.37
CA ILE A 78 -4.60 -2.42 7.31
C ILE A 78 -5.71 -3.19 6.59
N ALA A 79 -6.57 -3.89 7.33
CA ALA A 79 -7.65 -4.69 6.75
C ALA A 79 -8.63 -3.84 5.93
N LYS A 80 -8.97 -2.64 6.41
CA LYS A 80 -9.83 -1.70 5.68
C LYS A 80 -9.20 -1.20 4.38
N VAL A 81 -7.91 -0.90 4.40
CA VAL A 81 -7.18 -0.46 3.20
C VAL A 81 -7.10 -1.59 2.19
N ILE A 82 -6.77 -2.82 2.60
CA ILE A 82 -6.74 -3.99 1.72
C ILE A 82 -8.11 -4.19 1.05
N HIS A 83 -9.19 -4.08 1.81
CA HIS A 83 -10.55 -4.19 1.25
C HIS A 83 -10.89 -3.03 0.30
N ALA A 84 -10.52 -1.79 0.64
CA ALA A 84 -10.71 -0.62 -0.23
C ALA A 84 -9.97 -0.75 -1.56
N LEU A 85 -8.91 -1.57 -1.60
CA LEU A 85 -8.14 -1.87 -2.81
C LEU A 85 -8.72 -3.04 -3.63
N GLY A 86 -9.85 -3.63 -3.21
CA GLY A 86 -10.43 -4.83 -3.84
C GLY A 86 -9.78 -6.14 -3.38
N GLY A 87 -8.81 -6.07 -2.47
CA GLY A 87 -8.11 -7.22 -1.94
C GLY A 87 -8.84 -7.92 -0.79
N ARG A 88 -8.34 -9.09 -0.40
CA ARG A 88 -8.75 -9.83 0.80
C ARG A 88 -7.55 -10.45 1.49
N LEU A 89 -7.60 -10.57 2.81
CA LEU A 89 -6.60 -11.31 3.57
C LEU A 89 -6.86 -12.82 3.45
N THR A 90 -5.79 -13.59 3.26
CA THR A 90 -5.83 -15.07 3.21
C THR A 90 -4.82 -15.65 4.17
N ILE A 91 -5.19 -16.72 4.87
CA ILE A 91 -4.28 -17.49 5.73
C ILE A 91 -3.84 -18.73 4.97
N GLN A 92 -2.53 -18.98 4.92
CA GLN A 92 -1.92 -20.14 4.27
C GLN A 92 -1.03 -20.88 5.28
N ALA A 93 -0.73 -22.14 5.00
CA ALA A 93 0.28 -22.86 5.76
C ALA A 93 1.67 -22.26 5.48
N ALA A 94 2.51 -22.18 6.51
CA ALA A 94 3.91 -21.80 6.39
C ALA A 94 4.73 -22.89 5.68
#